data_AF-A0A3D3TN61-F1
#
_entry.id   AF-A0A3D3TN61-F1
#
_cell.length_a   1.000
_cell.length_b   1.000
_cell.length_c   1.000
_cell.angle_alpha   90.00
_cell.angle_beta   90.00
_cell.angle_gamma   90.00
#
_symmetry.space_group_name_H-M   'P 1'
#
loop_
_entity.id
_entity.type
_entity.pdbx_description
1 polymer ?
#
loop_
_entity_poly.entity_id
_entity_poly.type
_entity_poly.pdbx_seq_one_letter_code
_entity_poly.pdbx_strand_id
1 'polypeptide(L)'
;HFVDIESMVNTSKDFLNPKLTGEAILTLGAVLFESIDAYDGVISIGPFGCMPTRIAEAVAEKGLEHLRENSSKLKREIFKIAGNIPILFFESDGNPFTPTIESRLESFVVQVKRVKSLSMELESQEFK
;
A
#
# COMPACT_ATOMS: atom_id res chain seq x y z
N HIS A 1 0.52 -17.73 -1.44
CA HIS A 1 1.14 -16.88 -2.47
C HIS A 1 2.66 -16.89 -2.23
N PHE A 2 3.49 -17.04 -3.27
CA PHE A 2 4.94 -16.85 -3.13
C PHE A 2 5.27 -15.38 -3.41
N VAL A 3 6.26 -14.81 -2.72
CA VAL A 3 6.66 -13.42 -2.90
C VAL A 3 7.47 -13.29 -4.20
N ASP A 4 7.02 -12.43 -5.11
CA ASP A 4 7.73 -12.14 -6.36
C ASP A 4 8.59 -10.88 -6.22
N ILE A 5 9.84 -11.10 -5.79
CA ILE A 5 10.83 -10.04 -5.57
C ILE A 5 11.13 -9.26 -6.85
N GLU A 6 11.18 -9.93 -8.00
CA GLU A 6 11.54 -9.29 -9.26
C GLU A 6 10.45 -8.32 -9.70
N SER A 7 9.19 -8.73 -9.60
CA SER A 7 8.04 -7.88 -9.90
C SER A 7 7.92 -6.70 -8.93
N MET A 8 8.18 -6.91 -7.63
CA MET A 8 8.21 -5.84 -6.63
C MET A 8 9.27 -4.77 -6.97
N VAL A 9 10.50 -5.19 -7.25
CA VAL A 9 11.59 -4.28 -7.64
C VAL A 9 11.25 -3.55 -8.94
N ASN A 10 10.71 -4.27 -9.94
CA ASN A 10 10.33 -3.69 -11.22
C ASN A 10 9.21 -2.65 -11.09
N THR A 11 8.28 -2.83 -10.15
CA THR A 11 7.19 -1.87 -9.91
C THR A 11 7.68 -0.60 -9.22
N SER A 12 8.71 -0.71 -8.37
CA SER A 12 9.23 0.43 -7.61
C SER A 12 10.38 1.20 -8.28
N LYS A 13 11.00 0.65 -9.32
CA LYS A 13 12.24 1.20 -9.91
C LYS A 13 12.13 2.63 -10.42
N ASP A 14 10.93 3.07 -10.79
CA ASP A 14 10.68 4.43 -11.29
C ASP A 14 10.63 5.47 -10.16
N PHE A 15 10.49 5.02 -8.92
CA PHE A 15 10.42 5.86 -7.73
C PHE A 15 11.65 5.73 -6.82
N LEU A 16 12.28 4.56 -6.82
CA LEU A 16 13.49 4.30 -6.07
C LEU A 16 14.48 3.51 -6.92
N ASN A 17 15.72 4.00 -7.02
CA ASN A 17 16.74 3.39 -7.87
C ASN A 17 17.01 1.93 -7.44
N PRO A 18 16.95 0.93 -8.34
CA PRO A 18 17.24 -0.48 -8.01
C PRO A 18 18.63 -0.74 -7.41
N LYS A 19 19.58 0.17 -7.59
CA LYS A 19 20.90 0.12 -6.94
C LYS A 19 20.84 0.42 -5.44
N LEU A 20 19.77 1.03 -4.95
CA LEU A 20 19.46 1.14 -3.51
C LEU A 20 18.89 -0.19 -3.03
N THR A 21 19.74 -1.22 -3.13
CA THR A 21 19.41 -2.59 -2.80
C THR A 21 19.09 -2.72 -1.31
N GLY A 22 18.10 -3.54 -0.96
CA GLY A 22 17.74 -3.84 0.41
C GLY A 22 16.29 -3.51 0.72
N GLU A 23 16.03 -3.11 1.96
CA GLU A 23 14.67 -3.05 2.51
C GLU A 23 13.80 -1.95 1.89
N ALA A 24 14.36 -0.80 1.52
CA ALA A 24 13.56 0.36 1.09
C ALA A 24 12.80 0.07 -0.22
N ILE A 25 13.49 -0.44 -1.23
CA ILE A 25 12.86 -0.76 -2.53
C ILE A 25 11.89 -1.93 -2.42
N LEU A 26 12.18 -2.91 -1.56
CA LEU A 26 11.29 -4.04 -1.33
C LEU A 26 10.06 -3.63 -0.52
N THR A 27 10.20 -2.73 0.45
CA THR A 27 9.07 -2.19 1.24
C THR A 27 8.16 -1.38 0.34
N LEU A 28 8.72 -0.51 -0.50
CA LEU A 28 7.94 0.23 -1.49
C LEU A 28 7.31 -0.73 -2.51
N GLY A 29 8.04 -1.75 -2.95
CA GLY A 29 7.56 -2.77 -3.89
C GLY A 29 6.40 -3.56 -3.33
N ALA A 30 6.45 -3.97 -2.06
CA ALA A 30 5.34 -4.65 -1.40
C ALA A 30 4.09 -3.76 -1.35
N VAL A 31 4.28 -2.48 -1.03
CA VAL A 31 3.20 -1.52 -0.95
C VAL A 31 2.59 -1.24 -2.32
N LEU A 32 3.37 -1.22 -3.40
CA LEU A 32 2.89 -0.89 -4.74
C LEU A 32 2.38 -2.11 -5.53
N PHE A 33 3.10 -3.22 -5.49
CA PHE A 33 2.82 -4.42 -6.31
C PHE A 33 1.65 -5.24 -5.80
N GLU A 34 1.59 -5.48 -4.48
CA GLU A 34 0.60 -6.38 -3.87
C GLU A 34 -0.76 -5.68 -3.63
N SER A 35 -0.74 -4.35 -3.72
CA SER A 35 -1.87 -3.47 -3.50
C SER A 35 -2.95 -3.64 -4.57
N ILE A 36 -4.20 -3.87 -4.15
CA ILE A 36 -5.41 -4.19 -4.94
C ILE A 36 -5.44 -5.58 -5.56
N ASP A 37 -4.32 -6.14 -6.04
CA ASP A 37 -4.38 -7.47 -6.66
C ASP A 37 -4.55 -8.59 -5.62
N ALA A 38 -3.87 -8.47 -4.48
CA ALA A 38 -3.92 -9.47 -3.42
C ALA A 38 -4.54 -8.93 -2.12
N TYR A 39 -4.46 -7.61 -1.88
CA TYR A 39 -4.84 -7.02 -0.59
C TYR A 39 -5.65 -5.72 -0.72
N ASP A 40 -6.61 -5.56 0.20
CA ASP A 40 -7.51 -4.40 0.31
C ASP A 40 -6.88 -3.22 1.10
N GLY A 41 -5.66 -3.39 1.63
CA GLY A 41 -4.89 -2.37 2.35
C GLY A 41 -3.54 -2.91 2.83
N VAL A 42 -2.59 -2.02 3.09
CA VAL A 42 -1.22 -2.39 3.50
C VAL A 42 -0.79 -1.63 4.75
N ILE A 43 -0.20 -2.34 5.71
CA ILE A 43 0.44 -1.74 6.88
C ILE A 43 1.94 -2.05 6.81
N SER A 44 2.77 -1.01 6.88
CA SER A 44 4.21 -1.13 7.05
C SER A 44 4.58 -0.75 8.48
N ILE A 45 5.22 -1.70 9.17
CA ILE A 45 5.66 -1.54 10.56
C ILE A 45 7.19 -1.60 10.57
N GLY A 46 7.82 -0.47 10.88
CA GLY A 46 9.27 -0.39 11.06
C GLY A 46 9.65 -0.35 12.54
N PRO A 47 10.87 -0.77 12.92
CA PRO A 47 11.42 -0.36 14.21
C PRO A 47 11.60 1.16 14.25
N PHE A 48 11.64 1.75 15.44
CA PHE A 48 11.90 3.18 15.60
C PHE A 48 13.19 3.61 14.88
N GLY A 49 13.09 4.66 14.06
CA GLY A 49 14.23 5.17 13.30
C GLY A 49 14.66 4.30 12.11
N CYS A 50 13.79 3.40 11.63
CA CYS A 50 14.06 2.59 10.44
C CYS A 50 14.12 3.46 9.17
N MET A 51 15.34 3.87 8.79
CA MET A 51 15.57 4.68 7.59
C MET A 51 14.94 4.10 6.32
N PRO A 52 15.05 2.78 6.01
CA PRO A 52 14.40 2.21 4.85
C PRO A 52 12.87 2.39 4.83
N THR A 53 12.20 2.20 5.98
CA THR A 53 10.75 2.41 6.11
C THR A 53 10.37 3.86 5.85
N ARG A 54 11.14 4.83 6.39
CA ARG A 54 10.88 6.26 6.14
C ARG A 54 11.07 6.66 4.68
N ILE A 55 12.08 6.10 4.01
CA ILE A 55 12.30 6.34 2.58
C ILE A 55 11.11 5.78 1.78
N ALA A 56 10.67 4.57 2.08
CA ALA A 56 9.51 3.97 1.42
C ALA A 56 8.23 4.79 1.66
N GLU A 57 7.97 5.21 2.90
CA GLU A 57 6.84 6.06 3.27
C GLU A 57 6.83 7.38 2.48
N ALA A 58 7.97 8.07 2.42
CA ALA A 58 8.10 9.36 1.73
C ALA A 58 7.85 9.29 0.21
N VAL A 59 7.96 8.09 -0.38
CA VAL A 59 7.86 7.87 -1.83
C VAL A 59 6.58 7.12 -2.21
N ALA A 60 5.95 6.42 -1.25
CA ALA A 60 4.78 5.58 -1.49
C ALA A 60 3.60 6.32 -2.11
N GLU A 61 3.29 7.53 -1.65
CA GLU A 61 2.17 8.33 -2.15
C GLU A 61 2.29 8.59 -3.66
N LYS A 62 3.47 9.01 -4.12
CA LYS A 62 3.75 9.24 -5.54
C LYS A 62 3.64 7.95 -6.37
N GLY A 63 4.08 6.82 -5.80
CA GLY A 63 3.96 5.51 -6.44
C GLY A 63 2.50 5.11 -6.65
N LEU A 64 1.65 5.33 -5.64
CA LEU A 64 0.23 5.01 -5.70
C LEU A 64 -0.52 5.88 -6.69
N GLU A 65 -0.21 7.18 -6.75
CA GLU A 65 -0.81 8.08 -7.74
C GLU A 65 -0.51 7.60 -9.17
N HIS A 66 0.74 7.22 -9.43
CA HIS A 66 1.13 6.66 -10.72
C HIS A 66 0.42 5.35 -11.04
N LEU A 67 0.28 4.44 -10.06
CA LEU A 67 -0.48 3.21 -10.23
C LEU A 67 -1.94 3.49 -10.53
N ARG A 68 -2.56 4.43 -9.82
CA ARG A 68 -3.95 4.85 -10.08
C ARG A 68 -4.11 5.26 -11.54
N GLU A 69 -3.20 6.08 -12.05
CA GLU A 69 -3.23 6.55 -13.44
C GLU A 69 -2.98 5.44 -14.46
N ASN A 70 -2.23 4.39 -14.13
CA ASN A 70 -1.89 3.30 -15.06
C ASN A 70 -2.67 1.99 -14.83
N SER A 71 -3.58 1.99 -13.87
CA SER A 71 -4.37 0.81 -13.49
C SER A 71 -5.49 0.47 -14.49
N SER A 72 -5.98 -0.78 -14.43
CA SER A 72 -7.11 -1.25 -15.24
C SER A 72 -8.39 -0.44 -14.97
N LYS A 73 -9.35 -0.50 -15.89
CA LYS A 73 -10.60 0.27 -15.80
C LYS A 73 -11.34 0.05 -14.46
N LEU A 74 -11.44 -1.21 -14.03
CA LEU A 74 -12.04 -1.59 -12.75
C LEU A 74 -11.33 -0.93 -11.56
N LYS A 75 -10.00 -1.03 -11.52
CA LYS A 75 -9.17 -0.43 -10.46
C LYS A 75 -9.29 1.09 -10.43
N ARG A 76 -9.31 1.75 -11.60
CA ARG A 76 -9.52 3.20 -11.69
C ARG A 76 -10.87 3.62 -11.11
N GLU A 77 -11.94 2.85 -11.33
CA GLU A 77 -13.25 3.14 -10.73
C GLU A 77 -13.23 2.94 -9.21
N ILE A 78 -12.58 1.87 -8.71
CA ILE A 78 -12.35 1.69 -7.27
C ILE A 78 -11.60 2.91 -6.70
N PHE A 79 -10.51 3.34 -7.33
CA PHE A 79 -9.75 4.50 -6.90
C PHE A 79 -10.54 5.81 -6.92
N LYS A 80 -11.45 6.00 -7.88
CA LYS A 80 -12.33 7.18 -7.94
C LYS A 80 -13.33 7.21 -6.80
N ILE A 81 -13.90 6.05 -6.45
CA ILE A 81 -14.98 5.96 -5.46
C ILE A 81 -14.42 5.87 -4.04
N ALA A 82 -13.39 5.06 -3.82
CA ALA A 82 -12.81 4.79 -2.51
C ALA A 82 -11.66 5.75 -2.14
N GLY A 83 -11.02 6.38 -3.13
CA GLY A 83 -9.71 7.03 -2.96
C GLY A 83 -8.56 6.05 -3.18
N ASN A 84 -7.34 6.46 -2.82
CA ASN A 84 -6.18 5.55 -2.84
C ASN A 84 -6.40 4.38 -1.88
N ILE A 85 -5.70 3.27 -2.12
CA ILE A 85 -5.70 2.13 -1.22
C ILE A 85 -5.23 2.60 0.16
N PRO A 86 -5.87 2.13 1.25
CA PRO A 86 -5.46 2.46 2.59
C PRO A 86 -4.05 1.92 2.81
N ILE A 87 -3.13 2.82 3.12
CA ILE A 87 -1.75 2.47 3.46
C ILE A 87 -1.39 3.18 4.74
N LEU A 88 -0.82 2.43 5.68
CA LEU A 88 -0.41 2.95 6.97
C LEU A 88 1.05 2.59 7.25
N PHE A 89 1.87 3.62 7.41
CA PHE A 89 3.22 3.50 7.94
C PHE A 89 3.23 3.95 9.40
N PHE A 90 3.83 3.13 10.25
CA PHE A 90 4.20 3.55 11.59
C PHE A 90 5.44 2.81 12.11
N GLU A 91 6.04 3.40 13.13
CA GLU A 91 7.21 2.84 13.80
C GLU A 91 6.79 2.27 15.17
N SER A 92 7.47 1.20 15.59
CA SER A 92 7.36 0.62 16.93
C SER A 92 8.70 0.67 17.64
N ASP A 93 8.71 1.20 18.86
CA ASP A 93 9.86 1.23 19.77
C ASP A 93 9.73 0.19 20.91
N GLY A 94 8.69 -0.65 20.87
CA GLY A 94 8.38 -1.64 21.90
C GLY A 94 7.52 -1.12 23.06
N ASN A 95 7.20 0.17 23.10
CA ASN A 95 6.24 0.72 24.07
C ASN A 95 4.79 0.56 23.58
N PRO A 96 3.79 0.68 24.48
CA PRO A 96 2.39 0.76 24.08
C PRO A 96 2.14 1.88 23.06
N PHE A 97 1.29 1.59 22.08
CA PHE A 97 0.95 2.58 21.06
C PHE A 97 0.23 3.78 21.66
N THR A 98 0.53 4.96 21.12
CA THR A 98 -0.15 6.20 21.51
C THR A 98 -1.59 6.21 20.98
N PRO A 99 -2.51 6.96 21.61
CA PRO A 99 -3.87 7.13 21.10
C PRO A 99 -3.93 7.61 19.64
N THR A 100 -2.90 8.35 19.19
CA THR A 100 -2.76 8.78 17.79
C THR A 100 -2.52 7.60 16.84
N ILE A 101 -1.65 6.65 17.20
CA ILE A 101 -1.42 5.44 16.40
C ILE A 101 -2.68 4.56 16.40
N GLU A 102 -3.33 4.40 17.55
CA GLU A 102 -4.58 3.64 17.68
C GLU A 102 -5.68 4.23 16.79
N SER A 103 -5.88 5.55 16.83
CA SER A 103 -6.86 6.24 15.97
C SER A 103 -6.55 6.08 14.48
N ARG A 104 -5.26 6.10 14.09
CA ARG A 104 -4.84 5.84 12.70
C ARG A 104 -5.13 4.40 12.29
N LEU A 105 -4.91 3.42 13.17
CA LEU A 105 -5.24 2.01 12.93
C LEU A 105 -6.75 1.80 12.77
N GLU A 106 -7.57 2.40 13.63
CA GLU A 106 -9.03 2.34 13.52
C GLU A 106 -9.52 2.93 12.20
N SER A 107 -9.02 4.12 11.84
CA SER A 107 -9.33 4.75 10.56
C SER A 107 -8.91 3.88 9.38
N PHE A 108 -7.71 3.29 9.43
CA PHE A 108 -7.23 2.37 8.40
C PHE A 108 -8.19 1.19 8.22
N VAL A 109 -8.63 0.55 9.30
CA VAL A 109 -9.58 -0.59 9.23
C VAL A 109 -10.90 -0.18 8.60
N VAL A 110 -11.43 1.00 8.93
CA VAL A 110 -12.66 1.52 8.30
C VAL A 110 -12.47 1.71 6.79
N GLN A 111 -11.33 2.27 6.37
CA GLN A 111 -11.03 2.48 4.96
C GLN A 111 -10.87 1.15 4.20
N VAL A 112 -10.21 0.15 4.79
CA VAL A 112 -10.05 -1.19 4.19
C VAL A 112 -11.41 -1.87 3.98
N LYS A 113 -12.30 -1.80 4.98
CA LYS A 113 -13.66 -2.36 4.85
C LYS A 113 -14.43 -1.71 3.70
N ARG A 114 -14.29 -0.39 3.53
CA ARG A 114 -14.92 0.34 2.42
C ARG A 114 -14.38 -0.12 1.06
N VAL A 115 -13.05 -0.25 0.90
CA VAL A 115 -12.45 -0.76 -0.33
C VAL A 115 -12.93 -2.17 -0.65
N LYS A 116 -12.96 -3.06 0.35
CA LYS A 116 -13.40 -4.45 0.17
C LYS A 116 -14.85 -4.54 -0.31
N SER A 117 -15.76 -3.82 0.34
CA SER A 117 -17.17 -3.79 -0.06
C SER A 117 -17.34 -3.31 -1.51
N LEU A 118 -16.63 -2.24 -1.90
CA LEU A 118 -16.68 -1.71 -3.27
C LEU A 118 -16.11 -2.68 -4.31
N SER A 119 -15.00 -3.35 -4.01
CA SER A 119 -14.41 -4.36 -4.91
C SER A 119 -15.41 -5.49 -5.17
N MET A 120 -16.03 -6.03 -4.11
CA MET A 120 -17.02 -7.11 -4.21
C MET A 120 -18.26 -6.67 -5.02
N GLU A 121 -18.74 -5.45 -4.81
CA GLU A 121 -19.88 -4.91 -5.56
C GLU A 121 -19.58 -4.78 -7.06
N LEU A 122 -18.42 -4.25 -7.43
CA LEU A 122 -18.05 -4.06 -8.83
C LEU A 122 -17.76 -5.38 -9.55
N GLU A 123 -17.09 -6.33 -8.89
CA GLU A 123 -16.91 -7.69 -9.41
C GLU A 123 -18.27 -8.33 -9.73
N SER A 124 -19.25 -8.21 -8.84
CA SER A 124 -20.59 -8.77 -9.07
C SER A 124 -21.37 -8.15 -10.24
N GLN A 125 -21.00 -6.93 -10.66
CA GLN A 125 -21.59 -6.23 -11.80
C GLN A 125 -20.93 -6.60 -13.14
N GLU A 126 -19.65 -6.97 -13.16
CA GLU A 126 -18.98 -7.45 -14.38
C GLU A 126 -19.45 -8.86 -14.80
N PHE A 127 -19.96 -9.67 -13.86
CA PHE A 127 -20.49 -11.02 -14.14
C PHE A 127 -22.01 -11.07 -14.39
N LYS A 128 -22.67 -9.92 -14.59
CA LYS A 128 -24.07 -9.81 -15.04
C LYS A 128 -24.14 -9.25 -16.46
#